data_AF-A0A7V6NHP6-F1
#
_entry.id   AF-A0A7V6NHP6-F1
#
_cell.length_a   1.000
_cell.length_b   1.000
_cell.length_c   1.000
_cell.angle_alpha   90.00
_cell.angle_beta   90.00
_cell.angle_gamma   90.00
#
_symmetry.space_group_name_H-M   'P 1'
#
loop_
_entity.id
_entity.type
_entity.pdbx_description
1 polymer ?
#
loop_
_entity_poly.entity_id
_entity_poly.type
_entity_poly.pdbx_seq_one_letter_code
_entity_poly.pdbx_strand_id
1 'polypeptide(L)'
;MKNNSDSIIKIKKPSEINLSSIIQDSAKKTFLMTAANAGSGVTSSSLSLAEELSKIAAGSVLIIDTSISKDNLTTMLGKETALGLTDIETNQETINIVDYLYKFNNFYLMPCGRNSRKIQETINKDINKILKTLSSKFRFIILDGDAIYGNVNAIDLASKVDGVILVVQAEETRWEVAQAAQKRLKQAGADIIGCVFNDRKYYTPSWIYNKL
;
A
#
# COMPACT_ATOMS: atom_id res chain seq x y z
N MET A 1 -3.94 3.59 -37.20
CA MET A 1 -4.86 4.01 -36.13
C MET A 1 -5.84 2.88 -35.84
N LYS A 2 -5.62 2.14 -34.75
CA LYS A 2 -6.64 1.37 -34.02
C LYS A 2 -6.25 1.42 -32.55
N ASN A 3 -7.02 2.18 -31.78
CA ASN A 3 -6.90 2.29 -30.32
C ASN A 3 -7.22 0.94 -29.71
N ASN A 4 -6.27 0.41 -28.93
CA ASN A 4 -6.41 -0.84 -28.20
C ASN A 4 -6.33 -0.55 -26.69
N SER A 5 -7.15 0.39 -26.23
CA SER A 5 -7.16 0.89 -24.84
C SER A 5 -8.50 0.73 -24.17
N ASP A 6 -9.24 -0.35 -24.48
CA ASP A 6 -10.50 -0.69 -23.81
C ASP A 6 -10.61 -2.21 -23.66
N SER A 7 -10.10 -2.74 -22.55
CA SER A 7 -10.58 -3.98 -21.89
C SER A 7 -9.63 -4.45 -20.80
N ILE A 8 -9.37 -3.61 -19.79
CA ILE A 8 -9.07 -4.16 -18.47
C ILE A 8 -10.39 -4.19 -17.73
N ILE A 9 -11.07 -5.34 -17.79
CA ILE A 9 -12.18 -5.67 -16.91
C ILE A 9 -11.61 -5.56 -15.49
N LYS A 10 -11.82 -4.41 -14.83
CA LYS A 10 -11.51 -4.17 -13.43
C LYS A 10 -12.42 -5.09 -12.62
N ILE A 11 -11.98 -6.32 -12.39
CA ILE A 11 -12.54 -7.16 -11.33
C ILE A 11 -12.25 -6.40 -10.05
N LYS A 12 -13.25 -5.68 -9.54
CA LYS A 12 -13.19 -5.13 -8.19
C LYS A 12 -13.02 -6.31 -7.24
N LYS A 13 -11.92 -6.31 -6.49
CA LYS A 13 -11.60 -7.40 -5.58
C LYS A 13 -12.46 -7.23 -4.31
N PRO A 14 -13.32 -8.21 -3.96
CA PRO A 14 -14.29 -8.06 -2.87
C PRO A 14 -13.66 -7.79 -1.50
N SER A 15 -12.44 -8.28 -1.29
CA SER A 15 -11.70 -8.10 -0.03
C SER A 15 -11.46 -6.61 0.26
N GLU A 16 -11.09 -5.84 -0.76
CA GLU A 16 -10.75 -4.42 -0.66
C GLU A 16 -11.98 -3.53 -0.47
N ILE A 17 -13.14 -3.93 -1.02
CA ILE A 17 -14.43 -3.24 -0.78
C ILE A 17 -14.87 -3.40 0.68
N ASN A 18 -14.80 -4.62 1.21
CA ASN A 18 -15.17 -4.87 2.60
C ASN A 18 -14.21 -4.15 3.56
N LEU A 19 -12.93 -4.18 3.24
CA LEU A 19 -11.89 -3.52 4.01
C LEU A 19 -12.02 -1.99 3.97
N SER A 20 -12.37 -1.39 2.84
CA SER A 20 -12.57 0.06 2.73
C SER A 20 -13.72 0.55 3.62
N SER A 21 -14.78 -0.25 3.76
CA SER A 21 -15.91 0.03 4.66
C SER A 21 -15.48 0.01 6.14
N ILE A 22 -14.69 -1.00 6.55
CA ILE A 22 -14.13 -1.07 7.91
C ILE A 22 -13.20 0.10 8.21
N ILE A 23 -12.36 0.49 7.23
CA ILE A 23 -11.44 1.61 7.35
C ILE A 23 -12.19 2.94 7.43
N GLN A 24 -13.28 3.10 6.68
CA GLN A 24 -14.08 4.32 6.65
C GLN A 24 -14.58 4.72 8.05
N ASP A 25 -15.08 3.74 8.80
CA ASP A 25 -15.66 3.91 10.14
C ASP A 25 -14.59 3.98 11.25
N SER A 26 -13.32 3.79 10.90
CA SER A 26 -12.22 3.83 11.84
C SER A 26 -11.69 5.24 12.08
N ALA A 27 -11.30 5.52 13.32
CA ALA A 27 -10.53 6.71 13.69
C ALA A 27 -9.09 6.68 13.15
N LYS A 28 -8.61 5.50 12.70
CA LYS A 28 -7.28 5.30 12.11
C LYS A 28 -7.15 6.04 10.77
N LYS A 29 -5.94 6.47 10.43
CA LYS A 29 -5.64 7.23 9.21
C LYS A 29 -4.52 6.64 8.37
N THR A 30 -3.55 5.97 8.99
CA THR A 30 -2.36 5.44 8.31
C THR A 30 -2.39 3.91 8.29
N PHE A 31 -2.24 3.33 7.11
CA PHE A 31 -2.31 1.88 6.91
C PHE A 31 -1.12 1.37 6.13
N LEU A 32 -0.41 0.38 6.67
CA LEU A 32 0.61 -0.35 5.93
C LEU A 32 -0.03 -1.56 5.24
N MET A 33 0.18 -1.68 3.93
CA MET A 33 -0.07 -2.91 3.19
C MET A 33 1.25 -3.67 3.02
N THR A 34 1.26 -4.93 3.41
CA THR A 34 2.45 -5.80 3.32
C THR A 34 2.03 -7.25 3.13
N ALA A 35 2.97 -8.12 2.81
CA ALA A 35 2.76 -9.56 2.67
C ALA A 35 3.88 -10.34 3.35
N ALA A 36 3.70 -11.64 3.50
CA ALA A 36 4.78 -12.51 3.94
C ALA A 36 5.91 -12.55 2.91
N ASN A 37 5.56 -12.77 1.64
CA ASN A 37 6.49 -12.96 0.52
C ASN A 37 6.27 -11.92 -0.57
N ALA A 38 7.30 -11.68 -1.38
CA ALA A 38 7.18 -10.86 -2.58
C ALA A 38 6.22 -11.53 -3.60
N GLY A 39 5.62 -10.73 -4.48
CA GLY A 39 4.71 -11.24 -5.52
C GLY A 39 3.27 -11.53 -5.05
N SER A 40 2.95 -11.37 -3.76
CA SER A 40 1.59 -11.62 -3.25
C SER A 40 0.52 -10.61 -3.70
N GLY A 41 0.92 -9.57 -4.46
CA GLY A 41 0.03 -8.55 -5.01
C GLY A 41 -0.25 -7.38 -4.07
N VAL A 42 0.71 -7.02 -3.20
CA VAL A 42 0.58 -5.88 -2.27
C VAL A 42 0.26 -4.60 -3.04
N THR A 43 1.12 -4.17 -3.96
CA THR A 43 0.96 -2.96 -4.78
C THR A 43 -0.39 -2.87 -5.50
N SER A 44 -0.81 -3.96 -6.15
CA SER A 44 -2.11 -4.01 -6.83
C SER A 44 -3.29 -3.87 -5.87
N SER A 45 -3.18 -4.46 -4.67
CA SER A 45 -4.20 -4.36 -3.62
C SER A 45 -4.20 -2.96 -3.00
N SER A 46 -3.03 -2.35 -2.78
CA SER A 46 -2.85 -0.98 -2.30
C SER A 46 -3.52 0.05 -3.22
N LEU A 47 -3.32 -0.09 -4.53
CA LEU A 47 -3.98 0.76 -5.51
C LEU A 47 -5.50 0.57 -5.55
N SER A 48 -5.96 -0.68 -5.46
CA SER A 48 -7.39 -1.00 -5.44
C SER A 48 -8.07 -0.39 -4.21
N LEU A 49 -7.44 -0.51 -3.04
CA LEU A 49 -7.92 0.08 -1.80
C LEU A 49 -7.90 1.62 -1.87
N ALA A 50 -6.83 2.22 -2.40
CA ALA A 50 -6.76 3.67 -2.59
C ALA A 50 -7.89 4.19 -3.49
N GLU A 51 -8.17 3.48 -4.58
CA GLU A 51 -9.24 3.83 -5.50
C GLU A 51 -10.62 3.73 -4.83
N GLU A 52 -10.91 2.66 -4.09
CA GLU A 52 -12.21 2.52 -3.41
C GLU A 52 -12.35 3.53 -2.25
N LEU A 53 -11.32 3.75 -1.44
CA LEU A 53 -11.35 4.77 -0.39
C LEU A 53 -11.55 6.17 -0.97
N SER A 54 -10.95 6.48 -2.12
CA SER A 54 -11.13 7.80 -2.77
C SER A 54 -12.56 8.08 -3.24
N LYS A 55 -13.39 7.04 -3.40
CA LYS A 55 -14.80 7.16 -3.80
C LYS A 55 -15.73 7.40 -2.61
N ILE A 56 -15.39 6.82 -1.45
CA ILE A 56 -16.29 6.78 -0.28
C ILE A 56 -15.87 7.74 0.84
N ALA A 57 -14.59 8.12 0.91
CA ALA A 57 -14.09 8.98 1.98
C ALA A 57 -14.51 10.44 1.79
N ALA A 58 -14.88 11.11 2.88
CA ALA A 58 -15.15 12.55 2.91
C ALA A 58 -13.87 13.44 2.80
N GLY A 59 -12.75 12.89 2.33
CA GLY A 59 -11.48 13.59 2.22
C GLY A 59 -10.47 12.86 1.35
N SER A 60 -9.32 13.50 1.10
CA SER A 60 -8.34 12.98 0.15
C SER A 60 -7.60 11.75 0.67
N VAL A 61 -7.30 10.84 -0.26
CA VAL A 61 -6.48 9.65 -0.03
C VAL A 61 -5.09 9.86 -0.61
N LEU A 62 -4.07 9.41 0.11
CA LEU A 62 -2.68 9.37 -0.34
C LEU A 62 -2.20 7.91 -0.34
N ILE A 63 -1.51 7.50 -1.40
CA ILE A 63 -0.68 6.30 -1.41
C ILE A 63 0.80 6.71 -1.42
N ILE A 64 1.61 6.06 -0.59
CA ILE A 64 3.05 6.30 -0.47
C ILE A 64 3.75 5.00 -0.86
N ASP A 65 4.65 5.06 -1.83
CA ASP A 65 5.55 3.94 -2.13
C ASP A 65 6.70 3.92 -1.12
N THR A 66 6.78 2.84 -0.35
CA THR A 66 7.83 2.63 0.66
C THR A 66 8.80 1.52 0.28
N SER A 67 8.65 0.94 -0.91
CA SER A 67 9.47 -0.16 -1.39
C SER A 67 10.71 0.36 -2.12
N ILE A 68 11.88 -0.15 -1.74
CA ILE A 68 13.14 0.05 -2.50
C ILE A 68 13.38 -1.05 -3.54
N SER A 69 12.42 -1.97 -3.71
CA SER A 69 12.48 -2.99 -4.76
C SER A 69 12.46 -2.33 -6.15
N LYS A 70 13.05 -3.01 -7.14
CA LYS A 70 12.98 -2.57 -8.54
C LYS A 70 11.55 -2.60 -9.09
N ASP A 71 10.76 -3.57 -8.64
CA ASP A 71 9.38 -3.81 -9.05
C ASP A 71 8.40 -3.21 -8.05
N ASN A 72 8.53 -1.91 -7.76
CA ASN A 72 7.70 -1.17 -6.82
C ASN A 72 6.60 -0.34 -7.52
N LEU A 73 5.74 0.28 -6.72
CA LEU A 73 4.66 1.16 -7.18
C LEU A 73 5.19 2.30 -8.08
N THR A 74 6.35 2.87 -7.74
CA THR A 74 6.97 3.97 -8.48
C THR A 74 7.32 3.57 -9.91
N THR A 75 8.00 2.43 -10.08
CA THR A 75 8.33 1.88 -11.41
C THR A 75 7.05 1.51 -12.16
N MET A 76 6.09 0.88 -11.48
CA MET A 76 4.83 0.47 -12.10
C MET A 76 4.00 1.65 -12.62
N LEU A 77 4.14 2.83 -12.01
CA LEU A 77 3.46 4.06 -12.43
C LEU A 77 4.33 4.99 -13.30
N GLY A 78 5.56 4.59 -13.66
CA GLY A 78 6.47 5.39 -14.49
C GLY A 78 6.92 6.70 -13.83
N LYS A 79 7.21 6.67 -12.51
CA LYS A 79 7.57 7.84 -11.69
C LYS A 79 8.98 7.78 -11.12
N GLU A 80 9.89 7.05 -11.75
CA GLU A 80 11.25 6.77 -11.26
C GLU A 80 12.13 8.03 -11.13
N THR A 81 11.79 9.09 -11.86
CA THR A 81 12.50 10.38 -11.80
C THR A 81 11.79 11.42 -10.92
N ALA A 82 10.64 11.08 -10.34
CA ALA A 82 9.89 11.97 -9.48
C ALA A 82 10.53 12.09 -8.10
N LEU A 83 10.36 13.26 -7.47
CA LEU A 83 10.72 13.45 -6.07
C LEU A 83 9.79 12.60 -5.19
N GLY A 84 10.33 11.94 -4.17
CA GLY A 84 9.56 11.03 -3.34
C GLY A 84 10.03 10.94 -1.91
N LEU A 85 9.55 9.91 -1.22
CA LEU A 85 9.81 9.68 0.21
C LEU A 85 11.30 9.70 0.55
N THR A 86 12.11 9.00 -0.24
CA THR A 86 13.57 8.92 -0.03
C THR A 86 14.27 10.27 -0.22
N ASP A 87 13.80 11.09 -1.17
CA ASP A 87 14.33 12.43 -1.35
C ASP A 87 14.04 13.30 -0.12
N ILE A 88 12.87 13.15 0.52
CA ILE A 88 12.51 13.84 1.77
C ILE A 88 13.45 13.42 2.90
N GLU A 89 13.68 12.11 3.09
CA GLU A 89 14.50 11.60 4.19
C GLU A 89 16.00 11.93 4.05
N THR A 90 16.46 12.23 2.85
CA THR A 90 17.86 12.63 2.59
C THR A 90 18.10 14.14 2.61
N ASN A 91 17.05 14.95 2.59
CA ASN A 91 17.17 16.41 2.50
C ASN A 91 17.23 17.03 3.91
N GLN A 92 18.24 17.88 4.14
CA GLN A 92 18.50 18.54 5.42
C GLN A 92 17.86 19.95 5.51
N GLU A 93 17.23 20.42 4.43
CA GLU A 93 16.62 21.75 4.35
C GLU A 93 15.12 21.73 4.72
N THR A 94 14.49 22.92 4.71
CA THR A 94 13.05 23.03 4.94
C THR A 94 12.28 22.52 3.72
N ILE A 95 11.61 21.38 3.87
CA ILE A 95 10.91 20.71 2.77
C ILE A 95 9.45 21.18 2.69
N ASN A 96 9.03 21.64 1.52
CA ASN A 96 7.61 21.76 1.20
C ASN A 96 7.08 20.41 0.69
N ILE A 97 6.38 19.67 1.55
CA ILE A 97 5.92 18.31 1.26
C ILE A 97 4.99 18.22 0.03
N VAL A 98 4.36 19.33 -0.37
CA VAL A 98 3.46 19.37 -1.54
C VAL A 98 4.21 19.07 -2.83
N ASP A 99 5.49 19.42 -2.92
CA ASP A 99 6.31 19.23 -4.13
C ASP A 99 6.64 17.75 -4.41
N TYR A 100 6.34 16.88 -3.46
CA TYR A 100 6.57 15.42 -3.49
C TYR A 100 5.27 14.64 -3.70
N LEU A 101 4.15 15.34 -3.91
CA LEU A 101 2.81 14.78 -4.05
C LEU A 101 2.30 14.95 -5.48
N TYR A 102 1.89 13.85 -6.10
CA TYR A 102 1.38 13.83 -7.47
C TYR A 102 -0.07 13.38 -7.46
N LYS A 103 -0.95 14.14 -8.13
CA LYS A 103 -2.33 13.69 -8.31
C LYS A 103 -2.36 12.51 -9.30
N PHE A 104 -2.99 11.40 -8.90
CA PHE A 104 -3.16 10.21 -9.72
C PHE A 104 -4.62 9.75 -9.63
N ASN A 105 -5.39 10.00 -10.69
CA ASN A 105 -6.84 9.83 -10.70
C ASN A 105 -7.52 10.61 -9.56
N ASN A 106 -8.16 9.90 -8.64
CA ASN A 106 -8.93 10.45 -7.52
C ASN A 106 -8.15 10.46 -6.19
N PHE A 107 -6.89 10.01 -6.19
CA PHE A 107 -6.02 10.03 -5.01
C PHE A 107 -4.69 10.70 -5.33
N TYR A 108 -3.85 10.86 -4.31
CA TYR A 108 -2.50 11.38 -4.43
C TYR A 108 -1.48 10.25 -4.29
N LEU A 109 -0.33 10.42 -4.92
CA LEU A 109 0.81 9.52 -4.88
C LEU A 109 2.03 10.27 -4.34
N MET A 110 2.72 9.68 -3.39
CA MET A 110 4.11 9.98 -3.07
C MET A 110 4.97 8.81 -3.55
N PRO A 111 5.77 8.98 -4.62
CA PRO A 111 6.70 7.95 -5.09
C PRO A 111 7.77 7.64 -4.05
N CYS A 112 8.50 6.55 -4.25
CA CYS A 112 9.63 6.16 -3.40
C CYS A 112 10.76 7.20 -3.53
N GLY A 113 10.95 7.77 -4.71
CA GLY A 113 11.89 8.88 -4.97
C GLY A 113 13.17 8.44 -5.67
N ARG A 114 13.93 9.43 -6.16
CA ARG A 114 15.09 9.22 -7.04
C ARG A 114 16.28 8.59 -6.33
N ASN A 115 16.39 8.85 -5.02
CA ASN A 115 17.49 8.38 -4.19
C ASN A 115 17.32 6.93 -3.71
N SER A 116 16.18 6.29 -4.00
CA SER A 116 15.90 4.88 -3.65
C SER A 116 17.02 3.91 -4.02
N ARG A 117 17.66 4.06 -5.19
CA ARG A 117 18.77 3.18 -5.62
C ARG A 117 20.07 3.37 -4.83
N LYS A 118 20.25 4.53 -4.19
CA LYS A 118 21.45 4.86 -3.40
C LYS A 118 21.28 4.50 -1.93
N ILE A 119 20.04 4.48 -1.43
CA ILE A 119 19.73 4.16 -0.04
C ILE A 119 19.68 2.64 0.12
N GLN A 120 20.73 2.07 0.68
CA GLN A 120 20.79 0.63 0.99
C GLN A 120 20.29 0.31 2.41
N GLU A 121 20.14 1.32 3.27
CA GLU A 121 20.11 1.13 4.72
C GLU A 121 18.93 1.84 5.39
N THR A 122 17.70 1.52 4.95
CA THR A 122 16.44 1.91 5.62
C THR A 122 15.83 3.24 5.16
N ILE A 123 14.69 3.10 4.48
CA ILE A 123 13.62 4.11 4.50
C ILE A 123 13.02 4.03 5.90
N ASN A 124 12.85 5.16 6.63
CA ASN A 124 12.02 5.36 7.85
C ASN A 124 12.63 6.23 8.96
N LYS A 125 13.73 6.95 8.73
CA LYS A 125 14.37 7.77 9.78
C LYS A 125 13.41 8.82 10.33
N ASP A 126 12.62 9.43 9.46
CA ASP A 126 11.70 10.53 9.80
C ASP A 126 10.23 10.23 9.45
N ILE A 127 9.89 8.96 9.16
CA ILE A 127 8.56 8.58 8.69
C ILE A 127 7.44 9.02 9.64
N ASN A 128 7.65 8.99 10.97
CA ASN A 128 6.67 9.47 11.95
C ASN A 128 6.34 10.96 11.78
N LYS A 129 7.36 11.80 11.52
CA LYS A 129 7.19 13.24 11.30
C LYS A 129 6.49 13.51 9.97
N ILE A 130 6.85 12.74 8.94
CA ILE A 130 6.22 12.80 7.61
C ILE A 130 4.75 12.40 7.71
N LEU A 131 4.43 11.25 8.31
CA LEU A 131 3.06 10.77 8.48
C LEU A 131 2.22 11.73 9.33
N LYS A 132 2.78 12.31 10.40
CA LYS A 132 2.07 13.32 11.21
C LYS A 132 1.68 14.54 10.36
N THR A 133 2.60 15.03 9.53
CA THR A 133 2.36 16.17 8.63
C THR A 133 1.30 15.82 7.60
N LEU A 134 1.41 14.66 6.95
CA LEU A 134 0.46 14.21 5.93
C LEU A 134 -0.93 13.89 6.51
N SER A 135 -1.02 13.37 7.74
CA SER A 135 -2.29 13.01 8.40
C SER A 135 -3.17 14.23 8.75
N SER A 136 -2.60 15.43 8.70
CA SER A 136 -3.35 16.69 8.78
C SER A 136 -3.96 17.12 7.43
N LYS A 137 -3.43 16.61 6.31
CA LYS A 137 -3.83 16.96 4.94
C LYS A 137 -4.69 15.88 4.28
N PHE A 138 -4.51 14.63 4.67
CA PHE A 138 -5.18 13.47 4.08
C PHE A 138 -6.07 12.77 5.10
N ARG A 139 -7.23 12.31 4.63
CA ARG A 139 -8.16 11.50 5.44
C ARG A 139 -7.60 10.10 5.66
N PHE A 140 -6.96 9.54 4.62
CA PHE A 140 -6.33 8.23 4.64
C PHE A 140 -4.99 8.24 3.93
N ILE A 141 -4.04 7.49 4.47
CA ILE A 141 -2.70 7.30 3.93
C ILE A 141 -2.44 5.80 3.87
N ILE A 142 -2.18 5.28 2.67
CA ILE A 142 -1.82 3.89 2.43
C ILE A 142 -0.33 3.84 2.13
N LEU A 143 0.41 3.06 2.89
CA LEU A 143 1.82 2.79 2.64
C LEU A 143 1.90 1.46 1.89
N ASP A 144 2.37 1.50 0.64
CA ASP A 144 2.66 0.31 -0.14
C ASP A 144 4.02 -0.23 0.30
N GLY A 145 4.00 -1.34 1.03
CA GLY A 145 5.17 -1.91 1.71
C GLY A 145 5.74 -3.14 1.03
N ASP A 146 7.03 -3.35 1.25
CA ASP A 146 7.70 -4.60 0.90
C ASP A 146 7.19 -5.79 1.72
N ALA A 147 7.55 -7.00 1.27
CA ALA A 147 7.27 -8.23 2.00
C ALA A 147 8.13 -8.36 3.27
N ILE A 148 7.53 -8.88 4.34
CA ILE A 148 8.13 -9.05 5.67
C ILE A 148 9.43 -9.87 5.62
N TYR A 149 9.48 -10.91 4.79
CA TYR A 149 10.68 -11.76 4.65
C TYR A 149 11.68 -11.26 3.62
N GLY A 150 11.32 -10.25 2.82
CA GLY A 150 12.19 -9.66 1.81
C GLY A 150 12.92 -8.40 2.29
N ASN A 151 12.31 -7.63 3.21
CA ASN A 151 12.86 -6.35 3.65
C ASN A 151 12.52 -6.06 5.11
N VAL A 152 13.54 -5.72 5.91
CA VAL A 152 13.38 -5.39 7.34
C VAL A 152 12.55 -4.11 7.56
N ASN A 153 12.52 -3.20 6.58
CA ASN A 153 11.81 -1.92 6.67
C ASN A 153 10.29 -2.12 6.82
N ALA A 154 9.74 -3.22 6.31
CA ALA A 154 8.32 -3.54 6.42
C ALA A 154 7.89 -3.75 7.89
N ILE A 155 8.74 -4.38 8.71
CA ILE A 155 8.47 -4.62 10.13
C ILE A 155 8.57 -3.31 10.93
N ASP A 156 9.57 -2.49 10.64
CA ASP A 156 9.73 -1.19 11.30
C ASP A 156 8.55 -0.24 10.98
N LEU A 157 8.13 -0.16 9.70
CA LEU A 157 6.92 0.58 9.29
C LEU A 157 5.67 0.10 10.01
N ALA A 158 5.52 -1.21 10.20
CA ALA A 158 4.34 -1.81 10.80
C ALA A 158 4.07 -1.29 12.22
N SER A 159 5.12 -0.92 12.95
CA SER A 159 5.04 -0.34 14.30
C SER A 159 4.71 1.16 14.33
N LYS A 160 4.76 1.84 13.17
CA LYS A 160 4.68 3.31 13.02
C LYS A 160 3.38 3.79 12.38
N VAL A 161 2.52 2.86 11.96
CA VAL A 161 1.21 3.13 11.36
C VAL A 161 0.08 2.78 12.33
N ASP A 162 -1.10 3.34 12.10
CA ASP A 162 -2.28 3.05 12.93
C ASP A 162 -2.78 1.62 12.73
N GLY A 163 -2.60 1.03 11.54
CA GLY A 163 -3.01 -0.33 11.27
C GLY A 163 -2.25 -1.00 10.14
N VAL A 164 -2.15 -2.33 10.20
CA VAL A 164 -1.51 -3.17 9.19
C VAL A 164 -2.54 -4.08 8.53
N ILE A 165 -2.43 -4.18 7.22
CA ILE A 165 -3.27 -5.01 6.36
C ILE A 165 -2.36 -6.03 5.70
N LEU A 166 -2.56 -7.31 6.04
CA LEU A 166 -1.76 -8.40 5.50
C LEU A 166 -2.36 -8.90 4.18
N VAL A 167 -1.60 -8.82 3.09
CA VAL A 167 -1.97 -9.39 1.80
C VAL A 167 -1.51 -10.84 1.74
N VAL A 168 -2.45 -11.73 1.45
CA VAL A 168 -2.26 -13.18 1.38
C VAL A 168 -2.67 -13.63 -0.02
N GLN A 169 -1.75 -14.21 -0.78
CA GLN A 169 -2.06 -14.73 -2.10
C GLN A 169 -2.74 -16.10 -2.00
N ALA A 170 -3.91 -16.24 -2.61
CA ALA A 170 -4.67 -17.48 -2.67
C ALA A 170 -3.84 -18.59 -3.30
N GLU A 171 -3.96 -19.81 -2.78
CA GLU A 171 -3.33 -21.05 -3.28
C GLU A 171 -1.78 -21.08 -3.26
N GLU A 172 -1.12 -19.92 -3.17
CA GLU A 172 0.34 -19.78 -3.13
C GLU A 172 0.85 -19.57 -1.70
N THR A 173 0.19 -18.73 -0.91
CA THR A 173 0.64 -18.45 0.45
C THR A 173 0.17 -19.55 1.40
N ARG A 174 1.12 -20.39 1.83
CA ARG A 174 0.87 -21.41 2.85
C ARG A 174 0.36 -20.78 4.16
N TRP A 175 -0.59 -21.45 4.80
CA TRP A 175 -1.18 -21.07 6.07
C TRP A 175 -0.15 -20.79 7.17
N GLU A 176 0.89 -21.62 7.28
CA GLU A 176 1.93 -21.46 8.30
C GLU A 176 2.78 -20.20 8.05
N VAL A 177 2.99 -19.87 6.78
CA VAL A 177 3.76 -18.68 6.36
C VAL A 177 2.99 -17.40 6.73
N ALA A 178 1.68 -17.37 6.47
CA ALA A 178 0.82 -16.26 6.84
C ALA A 178 0.75 -16.06 8.37
N GLN A 179 0.61 -17.13 9.15
CA GLN A 179 0.64 -17.05 10.61
C GLN A 179 1.99 -16.58 11.15
N ALA A 180 3.10 -17.08 10.60
CA ALA A 180 4.43 -16.65 11.02
C ALA A 180 4.65 -15.15 10.75
N ALA A 181 4.16 -14.65 9.60
CA ALA A 181 4.18 -13.23 9.27
C ALA A 181 3.33 -12.41 10.25
N GLN A 182 2.10 -12.86 10.53
CA GLN A 182 1.23 -12.23 11.52
C GLN A 182 1.90 -12.16 12.91
N LYS A 183 2.54 -13.26 13.34
CA LYS A 183 3.25 -13.32 14.63
C LYS A 183 4.41 -12.33 14.69
N ARG A 184 5.20 -12.22 13.62
CA ARG A 184 6.31 -11.26 13.54
C ARG A 184 5.83 -9.81 13.62
N LEU A 185 4.77 -9.47 12.88
CA LEU A 185 4.14 -8.15 12.94
C LEU A 185 3.65 -7.83 14.37
N LYS A 186 2.96 -8.76 15.02
CA LYS A 186 2.51 -8.60 16.42
C LYS A 186 3.68 -8.43 17.39
N GLN A 187 4.75 -9.20 17.22
CA GLN A 187 5.96 -9.07 18.05
C GLN A 187 6.64 -7.71 17.90
N ALA A 188 6.52 -7.08 16.72
CA ALA A 188 6.98 -5.72 16.48
C ALA A 188 6.00 -4.63 16.95
N GLY A 189 4.90 -5.00 17.61
CA GLY A 189 3.91 -4.06 18.15
C GLY A 189 2.89 -3.54 17.13
N ALA A 190 2.79 -4.17 15.95
CA ALA A 190 1.83 -3.75 14.93
C ALA A 190 0.38 -4.12 15.27
N ASP A 191 -0.56 -3.21 15.02
CA ASP A 191 -2.00 -3.48 15.09
C ASP A 191 -2.49 -4.01 13.73
N ILE A 192 -2.75 -5.32 13.63
CA ILE A 192 -3.23 -5.94 12.40
C ILE A 192 -4.75 -5.84 12.35
N ILE A 193 -5.26 -4.99 11.46
CA ILE A 193 -6.69 -4.65 11.40
C ILE A 193 -7.47 -5.48 10.37
N GLY A 194 -6.75 -6.22 9.51
CA GLY A 194 -7.40 -7.04 8.50
C GLY A 194 -6.41 -7.73 7.56
N CYS A 195 -6.97 -8.45 6.59
CA CYS A 195 -6.21 -9.06 5.51
C CYS A 195 -6.92 -8.89 4.16
N VAL A 196 -6.13 -8.85 3.09
CA VAL A 196 -6.62 -8.96 1.72
C VAL A 196 -6.23 -10.33 1.20
N PHE A 197 -7.21 -11.09 0.72
CA PHE A 197 -6.94 -12.37 0.09
C PHE A 197 -6.95 -12.19 -1.43
N ASN A 198 -5.76 -12.15 -2.01
CA ASN A 198 -5.50 -11.80 -3.40
C ASN A 198 -5.50 -13.04 -4.32
N ASP A 199 -5.70 -12.85 -5.63
CA ASP A 199 -5.66 -13.88 -6.68
C ASP A 199 -6.59 -15.09 -6.46
N ARG A 200 -7.75 -14.89 -5.81
CA ARG A 200 -8.76 -15.95 -5.67
C ARG A 200 -9.21 -16.46 -7.03
N LYS A 201 -9.05 -17.75 -7.27
CA LYS A 201 -9.75 -18.45 -8.36
C LYS A 201 -11.15 -18.83 -7.88
N TYR A 202 -12.15 -18.35 -8.59
CA TYR A 202 -13.51 -18.84 -8.40
C TYR A 202 -13.71 -20.08 -9.27
N TYR A 203 -13.60 -21.26 -8.66
CA TYR A 203 -13.88 -22.53 -9.35
C TYR A 203 -15.37 -22.73 -9.64
N THR A 204 -16.23 -21.93 -9.01
CA THR A 204 -17.66 -21.90 -9.28
C THR A 204 -17.96 -20.89 -10.40
N PRO A 205 -18.71 -21.28 -11.45
CA PRO A 205 -19.11 -20.38 -12.53
C PRO A 205 -19.78 -19.10 -12.00
N SER A 206 -19.42 -17.94 -12.57
CA SER A 206 -19.84 -16.61 -12.09
C SER A 206 -21.36 -16.41 -12.01
N TRP A 207 -22.15 -17.17 -12.78
CA TRP A 207 -23.62 -17.13 -12.76
C TRP A 207 -24.24 -17.70 -11.48
N ILE A 208 -23.51 -18.54 -10.73
CA ILE A 208 -23.94 -19.04 -9.41
C ILE A 208 -23.64 -18.00 -8.33
N TYR A 209 -22.53 -17.27 -8.42
CA TYR A 209 -22.12 -16.25 -7.45
C TYR A 209 -23.02 -15.02 -7.44
N ASN A 210 -23.53 -14.58 -8.60
CA ASN A 210 -24.38 -13.38 -8.70
C ASN A 210 -25.84 -13.62 -8.24
N LYS A 211 -26.19 -14.85 -7.81
CA LYS A 211 -27.52 -15.23 -7.32
C LYS A 211 -27.58 -15.44 -5.80
N LEU A 212 -26.47 -15.23 -5.10
CA LEU A 212 -26.35 -15.25 -3.64
C LEU A 212 -26.09 -13.83 -3.15
#